data_AF-A0A645D316-F1
#
_entry.id   AF-A0A645D316-F1
#
_cell.length_a   1.000
_cell.length_b   1.000
_cell.length_c   1.000
_cell.angle_alpha   90.00
_cell.angle_beta   90.00
_cell.angle_gamma   90.00
#
_symmetry.space_group_name_H-M   'P 1'
#
loop_
_entity.id
_entity.type
_entity.pdbx_description
1 polymer ?
#
loop_
_entity_poly.entity_id
_entity_poly.type
_entity_poly.pdbx_seq_one_letter_code
_entity_poly.pdbx_strand_id
1 'polypeptide(L)'
;MIWFAVFGTLGMDLGVDFARDAITVTETSLFKVLANYNMGGVLSVIAMILLCTFFISSADSATYVLGMFTSNGDLNPSNKNKIAWGIIQALLAITLIISGGLETLQMVSIVSAFPFAIVMLISIVSIKKALSAEFSNKKSVNNKKTSKTTINTKEIYLNTLKSGNNKFKEIY
;
A
#
# COMPACT_ATOMS: atom_id res chain seq x y z
N MET A 1 2.12 -17.50 7.54
CA MET A 1 1.89 -18.92 7.87
C MET A 1 2.43 -19.29 9.25
N ILE A 2 3.66 -18.92 9.60
CA ILE A 2 4.23 -19.24 10.93
C ILE A 2 3.37 -18.74 12.11
N TRP A 3 2.75 -17.56 11.99
CA TRP A 3 1.85 -17.01 13.01
C TRP A 3 0.67 -17.95 13.31
N PHE A 4 -0.08 -18.34 12.28
CA PHE A 4 -1.24 -19.23 12.43
C PHE A 4 -0.84 -20.63 12.90
N ALA A 5 0.33 -21.12 12.49
CA ALA A 5 0.85 -22.39 13.00
C ALA A 5 1.14 -22.31 14.50
N VAL A 6 1.85 -21.28 14.98
CA VAL A 6 2.21 -21.16 16.39
C VAL A 6 0.97 -20.90 17.26
N PHE A 7 0.21 -19.84 17.00
CA PHE A 7 -0.95 -19.48 17.85
C PHE A 7 -2.14 -20.42 17.67
N GLY A 8 -2.32 -20.98 16.46
CA GLY A 8 -3.37 -21.97 16.21
C GLY A 8 -3.09 -23.29 16.92
N THR A 9 -1.85 -23.78 16.89
CA THR A 9 -1.48 -24.99 17.64
C THR A 9 -1.54 -24.75 19.15
N LEU A 10 -1.09 -23.59 19.67
CA LEU A 10 -1.20 -23.27 21.11
C LEU A 10 -2.66 -23.26 21.60
N GLY A 11 -3.59 -22.72 20.81
CA GLY A 11 -5.01 -22.76 21.16
C GLY A 11 -5.61 -24.16 21.11
N MET A 12 -5.17 -24.99 20.15
CA MET A 12 -5.71 -26.33 19.94
C MET A 12 -5.14 -27.38 20.90
N ASP A 13 -3.91 -27.19 21.38
CA ASP A 13 -3.23 -28.02 22.38
C ASP A 13 -3.94 -28.02 23.74
N LEU A 14 -4.63 -26.92 24.08
CA LEU A 14 -5.45 -26.79 25.29
C LEU A 14 -6.81 -27.53 25.19
N GLY A 15 -7.12 -28.11 24.03
CA GLY A 15 -8.34 -28.86 23.78
C GLY A 15 -9.47 -28.02 23.17
N VAL A 16 -10.35 -28.69 22.43
CA VAL A 16 -11.44 -28.05 21.68
C VAL A 16 -12.46 -27.40 22.61
N ASP A 17 -12.73 -27.98 23.77
CA ASP A 17 -13.69 -27.43 24.74
C ASP A 17 -13.18 -26.11 25.35
N PHE A 18 -11.88 -26.04 25.68
CA PHE A 18 -11.25 -24.80 26.10
C PHE A 18 -11.28 -23.74 24.98
N ALA A 19 -10.95 -24.13 23.74
CA ALA A 19 -10.98 -23.22 22.60
C ALA A 19 -12.39 -22.63 22.38
N ARG A 20 -13.45 -23.42 22.59
CA ARG A 20 -14.85 -22.95 22.50
C ARG A 20 -15.21 -21.94 23.60
N ASP A 21 -14.72 -22.15 24.82
CA ASP A 21 -14.89 -21.16 25.89
C ASP A 21 -14.06 -19.89 25.65
N ALA A 22 -12.84 -20.04 25.14
CA ALA A 22 -11.95 -18.90 24.89
C ALA A 22 -12.50 -17.94 23.84
N ILE A 23 -13.22 -18.43 22.82
CA ILE A 23 -13.80 -17.60 21.75
C ILE A 23 -15.14 -16.95 22.11
N THR A 24 -15.73 -17.24 23.29
CA THR A 24 -16.95 -16.56 23.76
C THR A 24 -16.76 -15.04 23.83
N VAL A 25 -15.56 -14.61 24.18
CA VAL A 25 -15.11 -13.22 24.18
C VAL A 25 -13.83 -13.13 23.38
N THR A 26 -13.98 -12.94 22.07
CA THR A 26 -12.91 -12.96 21.07
C THR A 26 -11.78 -11.96 21.34
N GLU A 27 -12.08 -10.79 21.94
CA GLU A 27 -11.03 -9.82 22.32
C GLU A 27 -10.07 -10.34 23.40
N THR A 28 -10.48 -11.31 24.21
CA THR A 28 -9.65 -11.88 25.29
C THR A 28 -9.07 -13.25 24.97
N SER A 29 -9.44 -13.86 23.83
CA SER A 29 -9.09 -15.25 23.52
C SER A 29 -7.58 -15.50 23.50
N LEU A 30 -6.81 -14.58 22.92
CA LEU A 30 -5.34 -14.70 22.88
C LEU A 30 -4.73 -14.71 24.28
N PHE A 31 -5.18 -13.82 25.15
CA PHE A 31 -4.69 -13.71 26.53
C PHE A 31 -5.09 -14.92 27.37
N LYS A 32 -6.32 -15.43 27.19
CA LYS A 32 -6.78 -16.68 27.83
C LYS A 32 -5.91 -17.87 27.44
N VAL A 33 -5.59 -18.03 26.16
CA VAL A 33 -4.70 -19.11 25.68
C VAL A 33 -3.30 -18.96 26.26
N LEU A 34 -2.72 -17.75 26.19
CA LEU A 34 -1.37 -17.49 26.71
C LEU A 34 -1.27 -17.73 28.22
N ALA A 35 -2.30 -17.38 28.99
CA ALA A 35 -2.33 -17.55 30.44
C ALA A 35 -2.20 -19.01 30.92
N ASN A 36 -2.51 -20.00 30.07
CA ASN A 36 -2.37 -21.43 30.41
C ASN A 36 -0.93 -21.95 30.30
N TYR A 37 0.00 -21.14 29.78
CA TYR A 37 1.41 -21.51 29.67
C TYR A 37 2.24 -20.88 30.80
N ASN A 38 3.31 -21.56 31.22
CA ASN A 38 4.14 -21.18 32.39
C ASN A 38 4.72 -19.75 32.32
N MET A 39 4.92 -19.20 31.12
CA MET A 39 5.38 -17.80 30.90
C MET A 39 4.25 -16.88 30.39
N GLY A 40 2.99 -17.29 30.54
CA GLY A 40 1.81 -16.66 29.97
C GLY A 40 1.58 -15.21 30.38
N GLY A 41 1.85 -14.88 31.65
CA GLY A 41 1.74 -13.51 32.15
C GLY A 41 2.73 -12.55 31.48
N VAL A 42 3.99 -12.97 31.32
CA VAL A 42 5.03 -12.18 30.64
C VAL A 42 4.70 -12.05 29.14
N LEU A 43 4.29 -13.14 28.49
CA LEU A 43 3.88 -13.12 27.08
C LEU A 43 2.67 -12.21 26.85
N SER A 44 1.72 -12.16 27.79
CA SER A 44 0.54 -11.29 27.71
C SER A 44 0.92 -9.80 27.78
N VAL A 45 1.86 -9.44 28.67
CA VAL A 45 2.37 -8.06 28.75
C VAL A 45 3.10 -7.67 27.47
N ILE A 46 3.96 -8.55 26.95
CA ILE A 46 4.67 -8.34 25.69
C ILE A 46 3.66 -8.17 24.54
N ALA A 47 2.65 -9.04 24.46
CA ALA A 47 1.61 -8.98 23.44
C ALA A 47 0.82 -7.66 23.51
N MET A 48 0.52 -7.17 24.72
CA MET A 48 -0.14 -5.88 24.93
C MET A 48 0.71 -4.72 24.41
N ILE A 49 2.01 -4.68 24.71
CA ILE A 49 2.93 -3.65 24.21
C ILE A 49 3.00 -3.70 22.68
N LEU A 50 3.14 -4.90 22.09
CA LEU A 50 3.13 -5.10 20.65
C LEU A 50 1.85 -4.59 19.99
N LEU A 51 0.69 -4.90 20.58
CA LEU A 51 -0.60 -4.42 20.09
C LEU A 51 -0.66 -2.89 20.10
N CYS A 52 -0.23 -2.26 21.20
CA CYS A 52 -0.17 -0.80 21.29
C CYS A 52 0.76 -0.20 20.22
N THR A 53 1.97 -0.71 20.06
CA THR A 53 2.93 -0.17 19.08
C THR A 53 2.45 -0.36 17.63
N PHE A 54 1.87 -1.52 17.31
CA PHE A 54 1.29 -1.76 15.98
C PHE A 54 0.09 -0.87 15.72
N PHE A 55 -0.77 -0.67 16.72
CA PHE A 55 -1.92 0.22 16.60
C PHE A 55 -1.48 1.67 16.33
N ILE A 56 -0.51 2.19 17.08
CA ILE A 56 0.03 3.55 16.90
C ILE A 56 0.64 3.72 15.51
N SER A 57 1.48 2.78 15.08
CA SER A 57 2.15 2.84 13.78
C SER A 57 1.15 2.72 12.60
N SER A 58 0.12 1.88 12.76
CA SER A 58 -0.95 1.72 11.78
C SER A 58 -1.83 2.97 11.70
N ALA A 59 -2.17 3.57 12.84
CA ALA A 59 -2.94 4.80 12.90
C ALA A 59 -2.19 5.97 12.25
N ASP A 60 -0.90 6.14 12.56
CA ASP A 60 -0.06 7.20 11.97
C ASP A 60 -0.04 7.13 10.44
N SER A 61 0.17 5.93 9.89
CA SER A 61 0.13 5.69 8.43
C SER A 61 -1.23 5.99 7.81
N ALA A 62 -2.32 5.61 8.50
CA ALA A 62 -3.68 5.86 8.02
C ALA A 62 -4.04 7.35 8.01
N THR A 63 -3.72 8.07 9.09
CA THR A 63 -3.93 9.51 9.20
C THR A 63 -3.11 10.27 8.15
N TYR A 64 -1.89 9.81 7.86
CA TYR A 64 -1.05 10.39 6.81
C TYR A 64 -1.69 10.26 5.42
N VAL A 65 -2.18 9.08 5.04
CA VAL A 65 -2.84 8.85 3.75
C VAL A 65 -4.10 9.71 3.60
N LEU A 66 -4.93 9.80 4.64
CA LEU A 66 -6.13 10.66 4.64
C LEU A 66 -5.77 12.15 4.54
N GLY A 67 -4.70 12.58 5.21
CA GLY A 67 -4.15 13.93 5.12
C GLY A 67 -3.71 14.29 3.70
N MET A 68 -3.06 13.36 2.99
CA MET A 68 -2.65 13.57 1.60
C MET A 68 -3.86 13.72 0.67
N PHE A 69 -4.87 12.84 0.81
CA PHE A 69 -6.09 12.92 -0.02
C PHE A 69 -6.87 14.22 0.15
N THR A 70 -6.80 14.82 1.34
CA THR A 70 -7.54 16.06 1.65
C THR A 70 -6.73 17.34 1.42
N SER A 71 -5.44 17.20 1.11
CA SER A 71 -4.54 18.31 0.80
C SER A 71 -4.22 18.39 -0.70
N ASN A 72 -5.14 17.98 -1.57
CA ASN A 72 -4.96 17.90 -3.04
C ASN A 72 -3.73 17.08 -3.49
N GLY A 73 -3.34 16.06 -2.72
CA GLY A 73 -2.19 15.21 -3.04
C GLY A 73 -0.83 15.80 -2.63
N ASP A 74 -0.81 16.81 -1.76
CA ASP A 74 0.43 17.29 -1.15
C ASP A 74 1.09 16.16 -0.33
N LEU A 75 2.34 15.83 -0.69
CA LEU A 75 3.17 14.81 -0.04
C LEU A 75 3.61 15.23 1.36
N ASN A 76 3.39 16.48 1.77
CA ASN A 76 3.66 16.93 3.13
C ASN A 76 2.44 17.67 3.71
N PRO A 77 1.34 16.94 4.00
CA PRO A 77 0.11 17.56 4.46
C PRO A 77 0.36 18.27 5.79
N SER A 78 -0.19 19.48 5.92
CA SER A 78 0.00 20.31 7.13
C SER A 78 -0.36 19.54 8.41
N ASN A 79 0.41 19.73 9.48
CA ASN A 79 0.17 19.04 10.76
C ASN A 79 -1.27 19.22 11.28
N LYS A 80 -1.94 20.33 10.93
CA LYS A 80 -3.34 20.59 11.29
C LYS A 80 -4.30 19.58 10.66
N ASN A 81 -4.08 19.22 9.40
CA ASN A 81 -4.92 18.25 8.70
C ASN A 81 -4.75 16.84 9.30
N LYS A 82 -3.51 16.46 9.63
CA LYS A 82 -3.23 15.17 10.30
C LYS A 82 -3.94 15.09 11.65
N ILE A 83 -3.85 16.13 12.48
CA ILE A 83 -4.50 16.16 13.80
C ILE A 83 -6.03 16.11 13.66
N ALA A 84 -6.61 16.85 12.72
CA ALA A 84 -8.06 16.82 12.46
C ALA A 84 -8.53 15.41 12.09
N TRP A 85 -7.84 14.73 11.17
CA TRP A 85 -8.16 13.36 10.79
C TRP A 85 -7.96 12.35 11.92
N GLY A 86 -6.90 12.50 12.72
CA GLY A 86 -6.67 11.65 13.89
C GLY A 86 -7.81 11.76 14.91
N ILE A 87 -8.31 12.97 15.18
CA ILE A 87 -9.46 13.20 16.07
C ILE A 87 -10.72 12.55 15.50
N ILE A 88 -10.99 12.72 14.20
CA ILE A 88 -12.14 12.09 13.53
C ILE A 88 -12.07 10.56 13.64
N GLN A 89 -10.90 9.96 13.43
CA GLN A 89 -10.71 8.52 13.57
C GLN A 89 -10.91 8.03 15.02
N ALA A 90 -10.45 8.79 16.01
CA ALA A 90 -10.67 8.47 17.43
C ALA A 90 -12.16 8.54 17.81
N LEU A 91 -12.87 9.59 17.34
CA LEU A 91 -14.32 9.72 17.56
C LEU A 91 -15.10 8.58 16.88
N LEU A 92 -14.68 8.17 15.69
CA LEU A 92 -15.27 7.04 14.98
C LEU A 92 -15.07 5.72 15.75
N ALA A 93 -13.87 5.50 16.30
CA ALA A 93 -13.59 4.33 17.13
C ALA A 93 -14.48 4.29 18.40
N ILE A 94 -14.61 5.42 19.11
CA ILE A 94 -15.48 5.53 20.30
C ILE A 94 -16.94 5.24 19.93
N THR A 95 -17.43 5.84 18.84
CA THR A 95 -18.80 5.64 18.36
C THR A 95 -19.08 4.17 18.04
N LEU A 96 -18.13 3.47 17.42
CA LEU A 96 -18.27 2.05 17.09
C LEU A 96 -18.27 1.15 18.33
N ILE A 97 -17.44 1.45 19.33
CA ILE A 97 -17.43 0.73 20.60
C ILE A 97 -18.81 0.82 21.26
N ILE A 98 -19.42 2.02 21.29
CA ILE A 98 -20.75 2.22 21.88
C ILE A 98 -21.88 1.56 21.06
N SER A 99 -21.71 1.48 19.73
CA SER A 99 -22.76 1.00 18.82
C SER A 99 -22.99 -0.53 18.83
N GLY A 100 -22.14 -1.30 19.50
CA GLY A 100 -22.22 -2.77 19.51
C GLY A 100 -20.88 -3.49 19.41
N GLY A 101 -19.77 -2.76 19.53
CA GLY A 101 -18.44 -3.37 19.70
C GLY A 101 -17.95 -4.12 18.46
N LEU A 102 -17.42 -5.33 18.67
CA LEU A 102 -16.74 -6.10 17.63
C LEU A 102 -17.66 -6.51 16.47
N GLU A 103 -18.91 -6.88 16.76
CA GLU A 103 -19.87 -7.30 15.74
C GLU A 103 -20.20 -6.15 14.78
N THR A 104 -20.46 -4.96 15.34
CA THR A 104 -20.68 -3.74 14.55
C THR A 104 -19.44 -3.37 13.74
N LEU A 105 -18.24 -3.47 14.34
CA LEU A 105 -16.99 -3.18 13.63
C LEU A 105 -16.81 -4.11 12.42
N GLN A 106 -17.10 -5.40 12.58
CA GLN A 106 -17.02 -6.38 11.49
C GLN A 106 -18.03 -6.07 10.38
N MET A 107 -19.28 -5.78 10.72
CA MET A 107 -20.32 -5.41 9.75
C MET A 107 -19.93 -4.16 8.95
N VAL A 108 -19.53 -3.09 9.63
CA VAL A 108 -19.12 -1.83 9.00
C VAL A 108 -17.91 -2.06 8.08
N SER A 109 -16.94 -2.90 8.49
CA SER A 109 -15.81 -3.25 7.65
C SER A 109 -16.24 -3.99 6.38
N ILE A 110 -17.21 -4.91 6.45
CA ILE A 110 -17.70 -5.65 5.26
C ILE A 110 -18.44 -4.69 4.32
N VAL A 111 -19.34 -3.86 4.86
CA VAL A 111 -20.15 -2.92 4.07
C VAL A 111 -19.26 -1.85 3.41
N SER A 112 -18.22 -1.37 4.09
CA SER A 112 -17.27 -0.38 3.52
C SER A 112 -16.28 -1.00 2.53
N ALA A 113 -15.86 -2.25 2.72
CA ALA A 113 -14.96 -2.94 1.81
C ALA A 113 -15.61 -3.21 0.44
N PHE A 114 -16.91 -3.45 0.41
CA PHE A 114 -17.63 -3.78 -0.83
C PHE A 114 -17.51 -2.70 -1.94
N PRO A 115 -17.86 -1.42 -1.72
CA PRO A 115 -17.66 -0.38 -2.73
C PRO A 115 -16.18 -0.11 -3.01
N PHE A 116 -15.31 -0.21 -2.01
CA PHE A 116 -13.86 -0.02 -2.19
C PHE A 116 -13.24 -1.10 -3.09
N ALA A 117 -13.75 -2.33 -3.06
CA ALA A 117 -13.31 -3.41 -3.94
C ALA A 117 -13.53 -3.07 -5.42
N ILE A 118 -14.64 -2.40 -5.77
CA ILE A 118 -14.90 -1.94 -7.15
C ILE A 118 -13.84 -0.91 -7.57
N VAL A 119 -13.50 0.03 -6.69
CA VAL A 119 -12.45 1.03 -6.94
C VAL A 119 -11.09 0.36 -7.15
N MET A 120 -10.77 -0.67 -6.36
CA MET A 120 -9.56 -1.47 -6.52
C MET A 120 -9.50 -2.21 -7.87
N LEU A 121 -10.62 -2.72 -8.38
CA LEU A 121 -10.63 -3.34 -9.72
C LEU A 121 -10.36 -2.31 -10.82
N ILE A 122 -10.94 -1.11 -10.71
CA ILE A 122 -10.71 -0.01 -11.65
C ILE A 122 -9.26 0.46 -11.58
N SER A 123 -8.66 0.52 -10.38
CA SER A 123 -7.26 0.93 -10.21
C SER A 123 -6.29 -0.06 -10.87
N ILE A 124 -6.56 -1.37 -10.82
CA ILE A 124 -5.76 -2.39 -11.51
C ILE A 124 -5.78 -2.16 -13.02
N VAL A 125 -6.95 -1.93 -13.61
CA VAL A 125 -7.08 -1.64 -15.06
C VAL A 125 -6.36 -0.34 -15.40
N SER A 126 -6.49 0.68 -14.55
CA SER A 126 -5.85 1.98 -14.75
C SER A 126 -4.32 1.88 -14.70
N ILE A 127 -3.77 1.11 -13.75
CA ILE A 127 -2.33 0.81 -13.67
C ILE A 127 -1.86 0.05 -14.89
N LYS A 128 -2.58 -0.98 -15.34
CA LYS A 128 -2.23 -1.71 -16.56
C LYS A 128 -2.22 -0.79 -17.79
N LYS A 129 -3.20 0.10 -17.90
CA LYS A 129 -3.29 1.08 -19.00
C LYS A 129 -2.16 2.11 -18.90
N ALA A 130 -1.90 2.67 -17.73
CA ALA A 130 -0.84 3.66 -17.50
C ALA A 130 0.54 3.07 -17.82
N LEU A 131 0.81 1.85 -17.34
CA LEU A 131 2.05 1.16 -17.59
C LEU A 131 2.23 0.81 -19.08
N SER A 132 1.18 0.32 -19.74
CA SER A 132 1.20 0.05 -21.19
C SER A 132 1.39 1.34 -22.02
N ALA A 133 0.78 2.45 -21.58
CA ALA A 133 0.98 3.76 -22.20
C ALA A 133 2.42 4.23 -22.05
N GLU A 134 3.07 4.07 -20.89
CA GLU A 134 4.49 4.39 -20.71
C GLU A 134 5.40 3.55 -21.62
N PHE A 135 5.15 2.23 -21.74
CA PHE A 135 5.93 1.37 -22.64
C PHE A 135 5.75 1.76 -24.11
N SER A 136 4.53 2.11 -24.53
CA SER A 136 4.24 2.57 -25.89
C SER A 136 4.89 3.94 -26.19
N ASN A 137 4.82 4.87 -25.23
CA ASN A 137 5.40 6.21 -25.37
C ASN A 137 6.95 6.14 -25.40
N LYS A 138 7.55 5.27 -24.57
CA LYS A 138 9.00 5.00 -24.59
C LYS A 138 9.46 4.44 -25.94
N LYS A 139 8.66 3.60 -26.60
CA LYS A 139 8.94 3.05 -27.94
C LYS A 139 8.88 4.14 -29.02
N SER A 140 7.86 5.01 -28.97
CA SER A 140 7.68 6.16 -29.86
C SER A 140 8.81 7.19 -29.78
N VAL A 141 9.21 7.56 -28.56
CA VAL A 141 10.29 8.53 -28.32
C VAL A 141 11.65 7.98 -28.77
N ASN A 142 11.93 6.70 -28.51
CA ASN A 142 13.17 6.08 -28.93
C ASN A 142 13.27 6.01 -30.47
N ASN A 143 12.20 5.60 -31.15
CA ASN A 143 12.19 5.49 -32.62
C ASN A 143 12.37 6.87 -33.33
N LYS A 144 11.80 7.95 -32.76
CA LYS A 144 12.02 9.31 -33.27
C LYS A 144 13.47 9.80 -33.09
N LYS A 145 14.13 9.46 -31.97
CA LYS A 145 15.55 9.80 -31.74
C LYS A 145 16.47 9.05 -32.72
N THR A 146 16.21 7.76 -32.94
CA THR A 146 17.00 6.95 -33.88
C THR A 146 16.84 7.45 -35.32
N SER A 147 15.62 7.78 -35.76
CA SER A 147 15.37 8.32 -37.10
C SER A 147 16.02 9.69 -37.35
N LYS A 148 15.91 10.64 -36.40
CA LYS A 148 16.57 11.96 -36.52
C LYS A 148 18.09 11.88 -36.58
N THR A 149 18.69 10.97 -35.81
CA THR A 149 20.15 10.79 -35.79
C THR A 149 20.64 10.25 -37.13
N THR A 150 19.95 9.25 -37.70
CA THR A 150 20.31 8.68 -39.00
C THR A 150 20.18 9.68 -40.15
N ILE A 151 19.16 10.54 -40.13
CA ILE A 151 18.95 11.57 -41.17
C ILE A 151 20.05 12.64 -41.11
N ASN A 152 20.38 13.16 -39.93
CA ASN A 152 21.42 14.18 -39.77
C ASN A 152 22.80 13.66 -40.20
N THR A 153 23.13 12.41 -39.83
CA THR A 153 24.37 11.77 -40.26
C THR A 153 24.44 11.61 -41.78
N LYS A 154 23.36 11.19 -42.45
CA LYS A 154 23.33 11.09 -43.93
C LYS A 154 23.49 12.45 -44.62
N GLU A 155 22.85 13.50 -44.11
CA GLU A 155 23.01 14.88 -44.59
C GLU A 155 24.46 15.36 -44.50
N ILE A 156 25.15 15.07 -43.39
CA ILE A 156 26.56 15.42 -43.21
C ILE A 156 27.44 14.71 -44.24
N TYR A 157 27.25 13.40 -44.44
CA TYR A 157 28.02 12.66 -45.44
C TYR A 157 27.76 13.18 -46.87
N LEU A 158 26.51 13.46 -47.23
CA LEU A 158 26.17 13.98 -48.55
C LEU A 158 26.77 15.38 -48.78
N ASN A 159 26.73 16.27 -47.79
CA ASN A 159 27.35 17.59 -47.89
C ASN A 159 28.89 17.51 -47.94
N THR A 160 29.49 16.57 -47.22
CA THR A 160 30.95 16.36 -47.25
C THR A 160 31.42 15.80 -48.60
N LEU A 161 30.68 14.84 -49.18
CA LEU A 161 30.96 14.30 -50.52
C LEU A 161 30.78 15.38 -51.60
N LYS A 162 29.76 16.23 -51.50
CA LYS A 162 29.53 17.33 -52.43
C LYS A 162 30.62 18.41 -52.34
N SER A 163 31.10 18.70 -51.13
CA SER A 163 32.22 19.62 -50.89
C SER A 163 33.57 19.07 -51.39
N GLY A 164 33.84 17.78 -51.15
CA GLY A 164 35.04 17.11 -51.65
C GLY A 164 35.07 17.01 -53.18
N ASN A 165 33.93 16.74 -53.82
CA ASN A 165 33.83 16.67 -55.28
C ASN A 165 34.05 18.04 -55.96
N ASN A 166 33.57 19.13 -55.34
CA ASN A 166 33.82 20.47 -55.86
C ASN A 166 35.31 20.88 -55.78
N LYS A 167 36.03 20.45 -54.75
CA LYS A 167 37.49 20.67 -54.66
C LYS A 167 38.29 19.87 -55.69
N PHE A 168 37.84 18.67 -56.08
CA PHE A 168 38.51 17.88 -57.12
C PHE A 168 38.34 18.46 -58.53
N LYS A 169 37.36 19.34 -58.75
CA LYS A 169 37.05 19.94 -60.04
C LYS A 169 37.78 21.27 -60.32
N GLU A 170 38.42 21.88 -59.31
CA GLU A 170 39.24 23.09 -59.46
C GLU A 170 40.73 22.80 -59.75
N ILE A 171 41.14 21.53 -59.70
CA ILE A 171 42.56 21.13 -59.78
C ILE A 171 42.94 20.59 -61.17
N TYR A 172 41.99 20.48 -62.11
CA TYR A 172 42.20 20.08 -63.50
C TYR A 172 41.46 21.01 -64.46
#